data_AF-A0A523KLZ5-F1
#
_entry.id   AF-A0A523KLZ5-F1
#
_cell.length_a   1.000
_cell.length_b   1.000
_cell.length_c   1.000
_cell.angle_alpha   90.00
_cell.angle_beta   90.00
_cell.angle_gamma   90.00
#
_symmetry.space_group_name_H-M   'P 1'
#
loop_
_entity.id
_entity.type
_entity.pdbx_description
1 polymer ?
#
loop_
_entity_poly.entity_id
_entity_poly.type
_entity_poly.pdbx_seq_one_letter_code
_entity_poly.pdbx_strand_id
1 'polypeptide(L)'
;MAISRRACECGGSSCGVGPTTPCIDALSAATWRCWWPEPGRRPMRRRRAAGSANSKRSKPGDTDILAPEMEQTQGSGRIIAGIGRRPLLAPTALLLAVLVVVAIAGSWAKAQSFWGIDYYQFWVVGQAVAGLDAHDVYSDSERRRIGEAFLRKAQEDGVSQRQIRVAQYRVNLENYSTPFLYAFLHLFASGDYDTDLARHRALSLASMLLAIFGVCRLLRFSGAVTLAMVLACIVWFDPFLSELRVSNVNALQLGLLVLFLCLMRARRVPQRQLLAGALLGMTVMFKPNLALVAVLLAAAWAIHRRWAKLSMVGLGFGVGVLVALGWSSAFFGSAHVWLDWFAAVRSMPAAIIGIGVGNYAPVKLIPGWNGVGFSIAVLVLLVGVVLGFACWSRRDACASGAATPMGEGPDRESVEDTLFLGAGCLIYLLSAPLVWQHYFVLTVPILVLVFRPTGSSNPAGVSELLARRILPVTALLLLNAKPLWAALPLSHESFFPVANGIAVLLLYGLSLWQIHHLDSGRWDFGPGARLDD
;
A
#
# COMPACT_ATOMS: atom_id res chain seq x y z
N MET A 1 -47.83 -25.77 31.86
CA MET A 1 -48.23 -25.18 30.58
C MET A 1 -47.52 -25.92 29.46
N ALA A 2 -48.24 -26.84 28.83
CA ALA A 2 -47.77 -27.64 27.71
C ALA A 2 -48.11 -26.92 26.40
N ILE A 3 -47.17 -26.79 25.47
CA ILE A 3 -47.44 -26.41 24.09
C ILE A 3 -46.76 -27.42 23.18
N SER A 4 -47.60 -28.01 22.33
CA SER A 4 -47.35 -29.18 21.50
C SER A 4 -46.46 -28.87 20.31
N ARG A 5 -45.55 -29.79 19.97
CA ARG A 5 -44.88 -29.83 18.66
C ARG A 5 -45.79 -30.52 17.65
N ARG A 6 -46.14 -29.84 16.56
CA ARG A 6 -46.63 -30.50 15.34
C ARG A 6 -45.45 -30.78 14.43
N ALA A 7 -45.33 -32.05 14.04
CA ALA A 7 -44.47 -32.52 12.96
C ALA A 7 -45.07 -32.08 11.61
N CYS A 8 -44.21 -31.65 10.70
CA CYS A 8 -44.47 -31.70 9.27
C CYS A 8 -43.51 -32.72 8.68
N GLU A 9 -44.06 -33.84 8.22
CA GLU A 9 -43.41 -34.77 7.32
C GLU A 9 -43.31 -34.11 5.94
N CYS A 10 -42.11 -34.09 5.38
CA CYS A 10 -41.90 -33.90 3.94
C CYS A 10 -40.86 -34.92 3.50
N GLY A 11 -41.26 -35.70 2.50
CA GLY A 11 -40.56 -36.86 1.97
C GLY A 11 -39.25 -36.51 1.25
N GLY A 12 -38.47 -37.57 1.06
CA GLY A 12 -37.08 -37.50 0.65
C GLY A 12 -36.81 -37.00 -0.75
N SER A 13 -35.66 -36.36 -0.88
CA SER A 13 -34.74 -36.53 -1.99
C SER A 13 -33.38 -36.01 -1.54
N SER A 14 -32.36 -36.84 -1.73
CA SER A 14 -30.95 -36.62 -1.42
C SER A 14 -30.41 -35.30 -1.98
N CYS A 15 -30.10 -34.35 -1.10
CA CYS A 15 -29.22 -33.22 -1.40
C CYS A 15 -28.12 -33.18 -0.33
N GLY A 16 -26.88 -33.34 -0.77
CA GLY A 16 -25.70 -33.24 0.09
C GLY A 16 -25.62 -31.87 0.74
N VAL A 17 -25.60 -31.86 2.08
CA VAL A 17 -25.40 -30.66 2.89
C VAL A 17 -23.91 -30.32 2.83
N GLY A 18 -23.55 -29.36 1.96
CA GLY A 18 -22.28 -28.65 2.07
C GLY A 18 -22.32 -27.68 3.26
N PRO A 19 -21.19 -27.42 3.94
CA PRO A 19 -21.16 -26.51 5.07
C PRO A 19 -21.43 -25.08 4.59
N THR A 20 -22.47 -24.46 5.15
CA THR A 20 -22.79 -23.05 4.96
C THR A 20 -21.73 -22.19 5.64
N THR A 21 -20.76 -21.70 4.88
CA THR A 21 -19.83 -20.67 5.32
C THR A 21 -20.59 -19.34 5.41
N PRO A 22 -20.68 -18.67 6.58
CA PRO A 22 -21.31 -17.36 6.65
C PRO A 22 -20.47 -16.34 5.87
N CYS A 23 -21.07 -15.74 4.84
CA CYS A 23 -20.47 -14.67 4.05
C CYS A 23 -20.11 -13.48 4.96
N ILE A 24 -18.84 -13.08 4.92
CA ILE A 24 -18.26 -11.89 5.58
C ILE A 24 -19.03 -10.60 5.23
N ASP A 25 -19.72 -10.58 4.09
CA ASP A 25 -20.40 -9.39 3.58
C ASP A 25 -21.65 -8.99 4.38
N ALA A 26 -22.35 -9.94 5.01
CA ALA A 26 -23.54 -9.66 5.82
C ALA A 26 -23.23 -8.85 7.09
N LEU A 27 -22.05 -9.06 7.69
CA LEU A 27 -21.57 -8.28 8.85
C LEU A 27 -21.02 -6.89 8.45
N SER A 28 -20.60 -6.73 7.19
CA SER A 28 -20.07 -5.46 6.68
C SER A 28 -21.19 -4.46 6.36
N ALA A 29 -22.33 -4.91 5.81
CA ALA A 29 -23.45 -4.02 5.48
C ALA A 29 -24.15 -3.45 6.72
N ALA A 30 -24.17 -4.19 7.83
CA ALA A 30 -24.80 -3.77 9.08
C ALA A 30 -24.01 -2.68 9.84
N THR A 31 -22.67 -2.63 9.68
CA THR A 31 -21.81 -1.72 10.45
C THR A 31 -21.71 -0.31 9.87
N TRP A 32 -22.02 -0.10 8.59
CA TRP A 32 -21.99 1.23 7.97
C TRP A 32 -23.24 2.09 8.27
N ARG A 33 -24.37 1.49 8.67
CA ARG A 33 -25.59 2.26 9.00
C ARG A 33 -25.51 3.05 10.32
N CYS A 34 -24.56 2.76 11.19
CA CYS A 34 -24.47 3.39 12.52
C CYS A 34 -23.74 4.75 12.56
N TRP A 35 -23.27 5.28 11.43
CA TRP A 35 -22.46 6.51 11.39
C TRP A 35 -23.14 7.75 10.78
N TRP A 36 -24.42 7.67 10.40
CA TRP A 36 -25.16 8.82 9.85
C TRP A 36 -26.39 9.16 10.70
N PRO A 37 -26.46 10.34 11.34
CA PRO A 37 -27.71 10.83 11.91
C PRO A 37 -28.69 11.13 10.78
N GLU A 38 -29.94 10.67 10.87
CA GLU A 38 -31.00 11.12 9.97
C GLU A 38 -31.08 12.67 9.99
N PRO A 39 -31.09 13.35 8.83
CA PRO A 39 -31.24 14.79 8.81
C PRO A 39 -32.67 15.17 9.19
N GLY A 40 -32.84 15.62 10.44
CA GLY A 40 -34.05 16.25 10.94
C GLY A 40 -34.43 17.47 10.09
N ARG A 41 -35.65 17.45 9.55
CA ARG A 41 -36.27 18.55 8.82
C ARG A 41 -36.38 19.79 9.71
N ARG A 42 -35.86 20.94 9.26
CA ARG A 42 -36.26 22.28 9.73
C ARG A 42 -36.32 23.30 8.58
N PRO A 43 -37.14 24.36 8.72
CA PRO A 43 -37.84 24.96 7.59
C PRO A 43 -37.05 26.08 6.90
N MET A 44 -37.31 26.22 5.60
CA MET A 44 -36.92 27.33 4.74
C MET A 44 -37.35 28.68 5.34
N ARG A 45 -36.38 29.57 5.60
CA ARG A 45 -36.63 31.00 5.74
C ARG A 45 -36.13 31.72 4.49
N ARG A 46 -37.07 32.22 3.69
CA ARG A 46 -36.85 33.21 2.63
C ARG A 46 -36.28 34.50 3.21
N ARG A 47 -35.24 35.06 2.58
CA ARG A 47 -35.02 36.52 2.56
C ARG A 47 -34.69 36.97 1.14
N ARG A 48 -35.40 38.02 0.74
CA ARG A 48 -35.32 38.72 -0.55
C ARG A 48 -34.16 39.72 -0.60
N ALA A 49 -33.75 39.98 -1.83
CA ALA A 49 -33.02 41.08 -2.45
C ALA A 49 -32.88 42.43 -1.72
N ALA A 50 -31.75 43.13 -1.95
CA ALA A 50 -31.66 44.34 -2.82
C ALA A 50 -30.34 45.12 -2.59
N GLY A 51 -29.84 45.81 -3.63
CA GLY A 51 -28.83 46.88 -3.57
C GLY A 51 -27.55 46.56 -4.36
N SER A 52 -27.41 46.94 -5.64
CA SER A 52 -27.25 48.29 -6.23
C SER A 52 -25.81 48.82 -6.22
N ALA A 53 -25.21 48.78 -7.42
CA ALA A 53 -24.43 49.84 -8.11
C ALA A 53 -23.17 50.47 -7.47
N ASN A 54 -22.06 50.41 -8.22
CA ASN A 54 -21.49 51.52 -9.02
C ASN A 54 -19.97 51.80 -8.84
N SER A 55 -19.29 51.93 -9.98
CA SER A 55 -18.08 52.76 -10.24
C SER A 55 -16.76 52.33 -9.56
N LYS A 56 -15.55 52.43 -10.13
CA LYS A 56 -14.98 53.44 -11.03
C LYS A 56 -13.66 52.94 -11.66
N ARG A 57 -13.35 53.57 -12.78
CA ARG A 57 -12.21 53.51 -13.70
C ARG A 57 -10.95 54.17 -13.09
N SER A 58 -9.75 53.62 -13.33
CA SER A 58 -8.53 54.42 -13.56
C SER A 58 -7.47 53.60 -14.32
N LYS A 59 -6.64 54.33 -15.06
CA LYS A 59 -5.81 53.96 -16.21
C LYS A 59 -4.32 53.77 -15.83
N PRO A 60 -3.46 53.31 -16.77
CA PRO A 60 -2.05 52.99 -16.54
C PRO A 60 -1.13 54.22 -16.64
N GLY A 61 0.07 54.12 -16.05
CA GLY A 61 1.14 55.10 -16.20
C GLY A 61 2.48 54.41 -16.44
N ASP A 62 3.03 54.65 -17.63
CA ASP A 62 4.44 54.47 -18.00
C ASP A 62 5.30 55.55 -17.34
N THR A 63 6.55 55.21 -17.00
CA THR A 63 7.71 56.12 -17.11
C THR A 63 9.01 55.30 -17.07
N ASP A 64 9.72 55.29 -18.20
CA ASP A 64 11.18 55.09 -18.31
C ASP A 64 11.92 56.30 -17.72
N ILE A 65 12.95 56.08 -16.89
CA ILE A 65 14.07 57.03 -16.71
C ILE A 65 15.38 56.24 -16.46
N LEU A 66 16.41 56.63 -17.22
CA LEU A 66 17.80 56.17 -17.25
C LEU A 66 18.62 56.51 -15.99
N ALA A 67 19.75 55.80 -15.85
CA ALA A 67 20.76 55.79 -14.78
C ALA A 67 21.41 57.16 -14.44
N PRO A 68 22.17 57.27 -13.31
CA PRO A 68 23.60 56.90 -13.35
C PRO A 68 24.19 56.27 -12.06
N GLU A 69 25.43 55.78 -12.21
CA GLU A 69 26.37 55.32 -11.18
C GLU A 69 26.61 56.32 -10.03
N MET A 70 26.74 55.80 -8.80
CA MET A 70 27.57 56.32 -7.68
C MET A 70 27.44 55.31 -6.53
N GLU A 71 28.48 54.56 -6.17
CA GLU A 71 29.61 54.91 -5.31
C GLU A 71 29.45 54.32 -3.90
N GLN A 72 30.55 53.75 -3.44
CA GLN A 72 30.73 52.96 -2.23
C GLN A 72 30.21 53.65 -0.97
N THR A 73 29.52 52.87 -0.13
CA THR A 73 29.68 53.01 1.33
C THR A 73 29.64 51.62 1.98
N GLN A 74 30.82 51.18 2.43
CA GLN A 74 31.00 50.10 3.40
C GLN A 74 30.35 50.50 4.72
N GLY A 75 29.05 50.22 4.86
CA GLY A 75 28.33 50.31 6.11
C GLY A 75 28.40 48.97 6.85
N SER A 76 29.27 48.88 7.85
CA SER A 76 29.34 47.79 8.83
C SER A 76 28.10 47.85 9.74
N GLY A 77 26.94 47.50 9.18
CA GLY A 77 25.67 47.37 9.89
C GLY A 77 25.56 45.99 10.49
N ARG A 78 25.72 45.90 11.82
CA ARG A 78 25.36 44.75 12.63
C ARG A 78 23.97 44.24 12.22
N ILE A 79 23.93 43.11 11.50
CA ILE A 79 22.73 42.32 11.31
C ILE A 79 22.38 41.75 12.69
N ILE A 80 21.57 42.51 13.44
CA ILE A 80 20.83 41.96 14.57
C ILE A 80 19.89 40.94 13.93
N ALA A 81 20.28 39.68 14.07
CA ALA A 81 19.51 38.53 13.65
C ALA A 81 18.08 38.69 14.16
N GLY A 82 17.18 39.01 13.23
CA GLY A 82 15.76 38.96 13.47
C GLY A 82 15.46 37.55 13.96
N ILE A 83 15.00 37.44 15.20
CA ILE A 83 14.35 36.25 15.72
C ILE A 83 13.12 36.07 14.84
N GLY A 84 13.32 35.38 13.71
CA GLY A 84 12.31 35.12 12.71
C GLY A 84 11.16 34.46 13.43
N ARG A 85 10.00 35.14 13.44
CA ARG A 85 8.75 34.56 13.89
C ARG A 85 8.58 33.28 13.07
N ARG A 86 8.82 32.12 13.69
CA ARG A 86 8.53 30.83 13.06
C ARG A 86 7.09 30.93 12.56
N PRO A 87 6.82 30.73 11.27
CA PRO A 87 5.47 30.81 10.76
C PRO A 87 4.63 29.86 11.61
N LEU A 88 3.65 30.41 12.32
CA LEU A 88 2.64 29.60 12.99
C LEU A 88 2.08 28.64 11.93
N LEU A 89 2.02 27.34 12.24
CA LEU A 89 1.43 26.34 11.35
C LEU A 89 0.12 26.91 10.79
N ALA A 90 0.02 26.97 9.46
CA ALA A 90 -1.18 27.48 8.81
C ALA A 90 -2.41 26.80 9.44
N PRO A 91 -3.49 27.53 9.78
CA PRO A 91 -4.66 26.96 10.46
C PRO A 91 -5.19 25.67 9.82
N THR A 92 -5.09 25.56 8.49
CA THR A 92 -5.41 24.36 7.71
C THR A 92 -4.56 23.14 8.09
N ALA A 93 -3.25 23.31 8.26
CA ALA A 93 -2.35 22.22 8.65
C ALA A 93 -2.64 21.74 10.09
N LEU A 94 -2.94 22.66 11.00
CA LEU A 94 -3.35 22.31 12.37
C LEU A 94 -4.65 21.52 12.38
N LEU A 95 -5.68 21.98 11.63
CA LEU A 95 -6.95 21.26 11.50
C LEU A 95 -6.73 19.85 10.93
N LEU A 96 -5.94 19.72 9.86
CA LEU A 96 -5.62 18.42 9.26
C LEU A 96 -4.88 17.51 10.24
N ALA A 97 -3.95 18.04 11.05
CA ALA A 97 -3.25 17.26 12.06
C ALA A 97 -4.22 16.72 13.12
N VAL A 98 -5.14 17.55 13.61
CA VAL A 98 -6.19 17.12 14.56
C VAL A 98 -7.06 16.02 13.93
N LEU A 99 -7.51 16.21 12.69
CA LEU A 99 -8.31 15.22 11.97
C LEU A 99 -7.56 13.89 11.78
N VAL A 100 -6.26 13.93 11.47
CA VAL A 100 -5.42 12.73 11.36
C VAL A 100 -5.32 12.00 12.70
N VAL A 101 -5.12 12.71 13.82
CA VAL A 101 -5.08 12.08 15.16
C VAL A 101 -6.41 11.40 15.48
N VAL A 102 -7.54 12.07 15.21
CA VAL A 102 -8.88 11.48 15.39
C VAL A 102 -9.08 10.26 14.49
N ALA A 103 -8.63 10.33 13.23
CA ALA A 103 -8.73 9.22 12.28
C ALA A 103 -7.88 8.01 12.70
N ILE A 104 -6.67 8.24 13.23
CA ILE A 104 -5.79 7.20 13.79
C ILE A 104 -6.48 6.54 14.99
N ALA A 105 -6.99 7.32 15.94
CA ALA A 105 -7.68 6.81 17.12
C ALA A 105 -8.95 6.01 16.74
N GLY A 106 -9.74 6.53 15.80
CA GLY A 106 -10.93 5.84 15.28
C GLY A 106 -10.59 4.54 14.55
N SER A 107 -9.55 4.54 13.73
CA SER A 107 -9.08 3.33 13.03
C SER A 107 -8.52 2.29 13.99
N TRP A 108 -7.80 2.73 15.03
CA TRP A 108 -7.34 1.86 16.11
C TRP A 108 -8.51 1.21 16.85
N ALA A 109 -9.47 2.01 17.31
CA ALA A 109 -10.66 1.49 17.99
C ALA A 109 -11.45 0.51 17.12
N LYS A 110 -11.63 0.84 15.83
CA LYS A 110 -12.27 -0.06 14.85
C LYS A 110 -11.47 -1.35 14.66
N ALA A 111 -10.15 -1.26 14.54
CA ALA A 111 -9.29 -2.43 14.39
C ALA A 111 -9.44 -3.41 15.56
N GLN A 112 -9.56 -2.90 16.80
CA GLN A 112 -9.78 -3.72 17.99
C GLN A 112 -11.09 -4.53 17.96
N SER A 113 -12.08 -4.18 17.13
CA SER A 113 -13.29 -4.99 16.99
C SER A 113 -13.11 -6.25 16.14
N PHE A 114 -12.04 -6.33 15.34
CA PHE A 114 -11.82 -7.44 14.41
C PHE A 114 -10.95 -8.55 15.01
N TRP A 115 -11.09 -9.76 14.47
CA TRP A 115 -10.41 -10.93 15.01
C TRP A 115 -9.04 -11.20 14.41
N GLY A 116 -8.59 -10.51 13.35
CA GLY A 116 -7.21 -10.66 12.85
C GLY A 116 -6.92 -12.05 12.26
N ILE A 117 -7.76 -12.51 11.32
CA ILE A 117 -7.74 -13.88 10.78
C ILE A 117 -6.38 -14.28 10.16
N ASP A 118 -5.69 -13.37 9.47
CA ASP A 118 -4.39 -13.68 8.87
C ASP A 118 -3.32 -13.70 9.94
N TYR A 119 -3.33 -12.72 10.84
CA TYR A 119 -2.39 -12.66 11.97
C TYR A 119 -2.48 -13.89 12.87
N TYR A 120 -3.69 -14.42 13.12
CA TYR A 120 -3.87 -15.63 13.90
C TYR A 120 -3.06 -16.80 13.35
N GLN A 121 -3.03 -16.98 12.03
CA GLN A 121 -2.26 -18.07 11.41
C GLN A 121 -0.75 -17.84 11.57
N PHE A 122 -0.29 -16.60 11.45
CA PHE A 122 1.12 -16.27 11.69
C PHE A 122 1.54 -16.56 13.13
N TRP A 123 0.68 -16.16 14.07
CA TRP A 123 0.88 -16.34 15.49
C TRP A 123 0.85 -17.81 15.89
N VAL A 124 -0.17 -18.57 15.49
CA VAL A 124 -0.32 -20.00 15.81
C VAL A 124 0.86 -20.81 15.30
N VAL A 125 1.30 -20.60 14.05
CA VAL A 125 2.44 -21.34 13.48
C VAL A 125 3.72 -21.06 14.27
N GLY A 126 4.00 -19.79 14.60
CA GLY A 126 5.17 -19.45 15.42
C GLY A 126 5.12 -20.12 16.81
N GLN A 127 3.96 -20.11 17.47
CA GLN A 127 3.76 -20.77 18.76
C GLN A 127 3.87 -22.31 18.68
N ALA A 128 3.39 -22.91 17.59
CA ALA A 128 3.43 -24.36 17.38
C ALA A 128 4.87 -24.87 17.16
N VAL A 129 5.70 -24.14 16.42
CA VAL A 129 7.12 -24.48 16.24
C VAL A 129 7.85 -24.42 17.59
N ALA A 130 7.58 -23.39 18.40
CA ALA A 130 8.25 -23.20 19.69
C ALA A 130 7.76 -24.17 20.79
N GLY A 131 6.48 -24.57 20.78
CA GLY A 131 5.86 -25.29 21.90
C GLY A 131 5.35 -26.70 21.59
N LEU A 132 5.16 -27.07 20.32
CA LEU A 132 4.60 -28.37 19.90
C LEU A 132 5.56 -29.18 19.02
N ASP A 133 6.80 -28.74 18.88
CA ASP A 133 7.83 -29.38 18.04
C ASP A 133 7.38 -29.58 16.58
N ALA A 134 6.58 -28.64 16.06
CA ALA A 134 5.98 -28.73 14.74
C ALA A 134 6.98 -28.25 13.66
N HIS A 135 7.72 -29.18 13.07
CA HIS A 135 8.71 -28.85 12.03
C HIS A 135 8.14 -28.77 10.61
N ASP A 136 7.18 -29.63 10.26
CA ASP A 136 6.49 -29.60 8.95
C ASP A 136 5.11 -28.93 9.08
N VAL A 137 5.11 -27.61 9.22
CA VAL A 137 3.86 -26.86 9.40
C VAL A 137 2.99 -26.82 8.13
N TYR A 138 3.49 -27.26 6.97
CA TYR A 138 2.81 -27.10 5.69
C TYR A 138 2.04 -28.34 5.22
N SER A 139 2.30 -29.53 5.76
CA SER A 139 1.48 -30.71 5.44
C SER A 139 0.03 -30.56 5.90
N ASP A 140 -0.91 -31.14 5.15
CA ASP A 140 -2.33 -31.07 5.48
C ASP A 140 -2.65 -31.67 6.87
N SER A 141 -1.93 -32.72 7.26
CA SER A 141 -2.06 -33.36 8.57
C SER A 141 -1.64 -32.43 9.70
N GLU A 142 -0.50 -31.75 9.57
CA GLU A 142 -0.01 -30.84 10.60
C GLU A 142 -0.84 -29.57 10.68
N ARG A 143 -1.29 -29.01 9.55
CA ARG A 143 -2.19 -27.85 9.55
C ARG A 143 -3.48 -28.10 10.32
N ARG A 144 -4.06 -29.29 10.17
CA ARG A 144 -5.23 -29.72 10.94
C ARG A 144 -4.87 -29.97 12.40
N ARG A 145 -3.80 -30.72 12.69
CA ARG A 145 -3.37 -31.04 14.05
C ARG A 145 -3.13 -29.78 14.88
N ILE A 146 -2.39 -28.82 14.32
CA ILE A 146 -2.07 -27.54 14.99
C ILE A 146 -3.36 -26.73 15.20
N GLY A 147 -4.21 -26.59 14.17
CA GLY A 147 -5.45 -25.83 14.30
C GLY A 147 -6.41 -26.43 15.34
N GLU A 148 -6.55 -27.76 15.39
CA GLU A 148 -7.31 -28.45 16.44
C GLU A 148 -6.72 -28.27 17.84
N ALA A 149 -5.39 -28.32 17.97
CA ALA A 149 -4.71 -28.08 19.24
C ALA A 149 -4.96 -26.66 19.77
N PHE A 150 -4.89 -25.66 18.90
CA PHE A 150 -5.15 -24.27 19.28
C PHE A 150 -6.64 -23.97 19.47
N LEU A 151 -7.55 -24.70 18.83
CA LEU A 151 -8.98 -24.67 19.15
C LEU A 151 -9.24 -25.18 20.57
N ARG A 152 -8.64 -26.32 20.95
CA ARG A 152 -8.75 -26.85 22.32
C ARG A 152 -8.20 -25.86 23.34
N LYS A 153 -7.00 -25.31 23.08
CA LYS A 153 -6.41 -24.27 23.93
C LYS A 153 -7.31 -23.05 24.05
N ALA A 154 -7.98 -22.65 22.97
CA ALA A 154 -8.88 -21.51 22.99
C ALA A 154 -10.15 -21.74 23.83
N GLN A 155 -10.51 -23.00 24.12
CA GLN A 155 -11.65 -23.36 24.96
C GLN A 155 -11.32 -23.37 26.46
N GLU A 156 -10.06 -23.14 26.84
CA GLU A 156 -9.63 -23.02 28.23
C GLU A 156 -10.16 -21.73 28.88
N ASP A 157 -10.35 -21.77 30.21
CA ASP A 157 -10.82 -20.62 30.97
C ASP A 157 -9.84 -19.43 30.87
N GLY A 158 -10.38 -18.22 30.73
CA GLY A 158 -9.59 -16.98 30.65
C GLY A 158 -9.14 -16.60 29.24
N VAL A 159 -9.39 -17.43 28.22
CA VAL A 159 -9.11 -17.06 26.82
C VAL A 159 -10.15 -16.08 26.29
N SER A 160 -9.71 -15.11 25.49
CA SER A 160 -10.61 -14.09 24.96
C SER A 160 -11.59 -14.63 23.91
N GLN A 161 -12.78 -14.03 23.87
CA GLN A 161 -13.79 -14.33 22.86
C GLN A 161 -13.29 -14.10 21.43
N ARG A 162 -12.34 -13.19 21.25
CA ARG A 162 -11.72 -12.93 19.95
C ARG A 162 -10.92 -14.14 19.48
N GLN A 163 -10.06 -14.67 20.35
CA GLN A 163 -9.24 -15.85 20.05
C GLN A 163 -10.12 -17.09 19.79
N ILE A 164 -11.17 -17.30 20.60
CA ILE A 164 -12.13 -18.40 20.41
C ILE A 164 -12.72 -18.38 18.99
N ARG A 165 -13.24 -17.23 18.56
CA ARG A 165 -13.91 -17.11 17.26
C ARG A 165 -12.97 -17.34 16.09
N VAL A 166 -11.75 -16.80 16.15
CA VAL A 166 -10.78 -17.03 15.07
C VAL A 166 -10.25 -18.46 15.05
N ALA A 167 -10.09 -19.10 16.21
CA ALA A 167 -9.73 -20.52 16.29
C ALA A 167 -10.82 -21.42 15.69
N GLN A 168 -12.10 -21.14 15.98
CA GLN A 168 -13.25 -21.83 15.37
C GLN A 168 -13.33 -21.61 13.85
N TYR A 169 -12.94 -20.43 13.38
CA TYR A 169 -12.91 -20.13 11.95
C TYR A 169 -11.72 -20.79 11.23
N ARG A 170 -10.56 -20.93 11.91
CA ARG A 170 -9.30 -21.47 11.36
C ARG A 170 -8.91 -22.81 11.99
N VAL A 171 -9.85 -23.74 12.11
CA VAL A 171 -9.53 -25.11 12.58
C VAL A 171 -8.60 -25.81 11.60
N ASN A 172 -8.78 -25.58 10.29
CA ASN A 172 -7.79 -25.95 9.29
C ASN A 172 -7.00 -24.70 8.88
N LEU A 173 -5.71 -24.70 9.14
CA LEU A 173 -4.84 -23.55 8.83
C LEU A 173 -4.61 -23.42 7.31
N GLU A 174 -4.59 -22.19 6.82
CA GLU A 174 -4.23 -21.83 5.44
C GLU A 174 -2.86 -21.13 5.42
N ASN A 175 -1.90 -21.72 6.12
CA ASN A 175 -0.56 -21.17 6.31
C ASN A 175 0.33 -21.41 5.08
N TYR A 176 0.22 -20.51 4.10
CA TYR A 176 1.08 -20.49 2.90
C TYR A 176 2.09 -19.33 2.90
N SER A 177 2.32 -18.71 4.06
CA SER A 177 3.34 -17.66 4.19
C SER A 177 4.73 -18.25 4.29
N THR A 178 5.76 -17.45 4.05
CA THR A 178 7.15 -17.92 4.07
C THR A 178 7.60 -18.33 5.48
N PRO A 179 8.57 -19.25 5.61
CA PRO A 179 9.20 -19.57 6.89
C PRO A 179 9.77 -18.34 7.62
N PHE A 180 10.39 -17.41 6.88
CA PHE A 180 10.94 -16.18 7.49
C PHE A 180 9.87 -15.30 8.13
N LEU A 181 8.67 -15.20 7.55
CA LEU A 181 7.57 -14.44 8.13
C LEU A 181 7.16 -15.00 9.50
N TYR A 182 7.00 -16.32 9.62
CA TYR A 182 6.63 -16.96 10.88
C TYR A 182 7.71 -16.76 11.94
N ALA A 183 8.97 -17.02 11.59
CA ALA A 183 10.10 -16.83 12.49
C ALA A 183 10.27 -15.38 12.94
N PHE A 184 10.06 -14.41 12.03
CA PHE A 184 10.17 -12.99 12.34
C PHE A 184 9.04 -12.50 13.25
N LEU A 185 7.79 -12.89 12.98
CA LEU A 185 6.66 -12.44 13.82
C LEU A 185 6.68 -13.09 15.20
N HIS A 186 7.20 -14.32 15.31
CA HIS A 186 7.35 -14.99 16.60
C HIS A 186 8.31 -14.27 17.55
N LEU A 187 9.33 -13.56 17.05
CA LEU A 187 10.26 -12.75 17.87
C LEU A 187 9.57 -11.75 18.81
N PHE A 188 8.37 -11.30 18.43
CA PHE A 188 7.60 -10.30 19.17
C PHE A 188 6.39 -10.89 19.90
N ALA A 189 6.20 -12.21 19.81
CA ALA A 189 5.06 -12.89 20.39
C ALA A 189 5.30 -13.15 21.89
N SER A 190 4.34 -12.74 22.71
CA SER A 190 4.33 -13.02 24.15
C SER A 190 3.55 -14.29 24.50
N GLY A 191 2.81 -14.84 23.53
CA GLY A 191 1.94 -16.01 23.75
C GLY A 191 0.53 -15.63 24.24
N ASP A 192 0.26 -14.33 24.47
CA ASP A 192 -1.08 -13.79 24.62
C ASP A 192 -1.57 -13.22 23.29
N TYR A 193 -2.63 -13.83 22.74
CA TYR A 193 -3.09 -13.52 21.39
C TYR A 193 -3.54 -12.06 21.22
N ASP A 194 -4.27 -11.51 22.20
CA ASP A 194 -4.83 -10.16 22.08
C ASP A 194 -3.76 -9.08 22.20
N THR A 195 -2.82 -9.25 23.11
CA THR A 195 -1.66 -8.36 23.26
C THR A 195 -0.80 -8.39 22.00
N ASP A 196 -0.50 -9.57 21.49
CA ASP A 196 0.32 -9.74 20.29
C ASP A 196 -0.37 -9.16 19.04
N LEU A 197 -1.68 -9.39 18.88
CA LEU A 197 -2.49 -8.78 17.81
C LEU A 197 -2.55 -7.25 17.91
N ALA A 198 -2.67 -6.70 19.12
CA ALA A 198 -2.64 -5.25 19.33
C ALA A 198 -1.28 -4.66 18.93
N ARG A 199 -0.16 -5.28 19.33
CA ARG A 199 1.19 -4.87 18.92
C ARG A 199 1.34 -4.91 17.40
N HIS A 200 0.90 -5.99 16.75
CA HIS A 200 0.95 -6.12 15.30
C HIS A 200 0.15 -5.04 14.58
N ARG A 201 -1.06 -4.73 15.07
CA ARG A 201 -1.88 -3.64 14.52
C ARG A 201 -1.22 -2.28 14.67
N ALA A 202 -0.58 -2.03 15.82
CA ALA A 202 0.12 -0.78 16.06
C ALA A 202 1.29 -0.64 15.06
N LEU A 203 2.03 -1.73 14.85
CA LEU A 203 3.12 -1.77 13.87
C LEU A 203 2.62 -1.60 12.43
N SER A 204 1.49 -2.22 12.07
CA SER A 204 0.85 -2.09 10.75
C SER A 204 0.40 -0.64 10.49
N LEU A 205 -0.25 -0.01 11.46
CA LEU A 205 -0.66 1.40 11.38
C LEU A 205 0.54 2.34 11.29
N ALA A 206 1.55 2.14 12.13
CA ALA A 206 2.80 2.90 12.08
C ALA A 206 3.52 2.74 10.74
N SER A 207 3.54 1.54 10.16
CA SER A 207 4.18 1.28 8.87
C SER A 207 3.42 1.92 7.71
N MET A 208 2.09 1.94 7.75
CA MET A 208 1.28 2.68 6.77
C MET A 208 1.53 4.19 6.87
N LEU A 209 1.56 4.75 8.08
CA LEU A 209 1.91 6.15 8.31
C LEU A 209 3.31 6.45 7.76
N LEU A 210 4.31 5.67 8.17
CA LEU A 210 5.69 5.80 7.70
C LEU A 210 5.76 5.74 6.17
N ALA A 211 5.00 4.86 5.54
CA ALA A 211 4.99 4.73 4.11
C ALA A 211 4.49 6.01 3.41
N ILE A 212 3.31 6.50 3.81
CA ILE A 212 2.72 7.69 3.20
C ILE A 212 3.57 8.93 3.49
N PHE A 213 3.99 9.12 4.74
CA PHE A 213 4.86 10.24 5.11
C PHE A 213 6.19 10.15 4.38
N GLY A 214 6.84 8.99 4.38
CA GLY A 214 8.14 8.80 3.74
C GLY A 214 8.08 9.04 2.25
N VAL A 215 7.14 8.44 1.50
CA VAL A 215 6.99 8.70 0.05
C VAL A 215 6.67 10.18 -0.20
N CYS A 216 5.74 10.79 0.55
CA CYS A 216 5.46 12.22 0.44
C CYS A 216 6.72 13.08 0.65
N ARG A 217 7.56 12.76 1.63
CA ARG A 217 8.81 13.48 1.90
C ARG A 217 9.90 13.23 0.85
N LEU A 218 9.98 12.03 0.31
CA LEU A 218 10.85 11.69 -0.83
C LEU A 218 10.45 12.50 -2.06
N LEU A 219 9.15 12.73 -2.25
CA LEU A 219 8.59 13.45 -3.39
C LEU A 219 8.37 14.95 -3.15
N ARG A 220 8.76 15.46 -1.97
CA ARG A 220 8.72 16.88 -1.56
C ARG A 220 7.31 17.49 -1.46
N PHE A 221 6.34 16.70 -1.01
CA PHE A 221 5.02 17.21 -0.66
C PHE A 221 5.07 18.11 0.59
N SER A 222 4.23 19.15 0.60
CA SER A 222 4.07 19.99 1.78
C SER A 222 3.46 19.22 2.96
N GLY A 223 3.62 19.77 4.17
CA GLY A 223 3.01 19.25 5.40
C GLY A 223 1.51 18.99 5.25
N ALA A 224 0.77 20.01 4.79
CA ALA A 224 -0.68 19.93 4.63
C ALA A 224 -1.12 18.85 3.64
N VAL A 225 -0.48 18.75 2.47
CA VAL A 225 -0.87 17.71 1.48
C VAL A 225 -0.54 16.32 2.00
N THR A 226 0.57 16.15 2.73
CA THR A 226 0.90 14.87 3.34
C THR A 226 -0.12 14.46 4.39
N LEU A 227 -0.56 15.39 5.25
CA LEU A 227 -1.61 15.13 6.24
C LEU A 227 -2.94 14.79 5.55
N ALA A 228 -3.29 15.47 4.46
CA ALA A 228 -4.49 15.15 3.68
C ALA A 228 -4.42 13.75 3.05
N MET A 229 -3.25 13.34 2.53
CA MET A 229 -3.05 11.98 1.99
C MET A 229 -3.14 10.91 3.08
N VAL A 230 -2.54 11.17 4.25
CA VAL A 230 -2.67 10.29 5.42
C VAL A 230 -4.14 10.15 5.84
N LEU A 231 -4.85 11.28 5.94
CA LEU A 231 -6.27 11.28 6.31
C LEU A 231 -7.10 10.47 5.32
N ALA A 232 -6.92 10.68 4.01
CA ALA A 232 -7.62 9.93 2.97
C ALA A 232 -7.32 8.42 3.05
N CYS A 233 -6.06 8.04 3.27
CA CYS A 233 -5.65 6.64 3.37
C CYS A 233 -6.11 5.94 4.65
N ILE A 234 -6.24 6.66 5.76
CA ILE A 234 -6.68 6.07 7.03
C ILE A 234 -8.20 5.95 7.08
N VAL A 235 -8.92 6.97 6.60
CA VAL A 235 -10.38 7.03 6.76
C VAL A 235 -11.11 6.30 5.65
N TRP A 236 -10.68 6.43 4.39
CA TRP A 236 -11.47 5.98 3.24
C TRP A 236 -10.87 4.79 2.50
N PHE A 237 -9.54 4.64 2.50
CA PHE A 237 -8.87 3.62 1.69
C PHE A 237 -9.21 2.18 2.10
N ASP A 238 -10.18 1.60 1.41
CA ASP A 238 -10.72 0.25 1.71
C ASP A 238 -9.65 -0.85 1.76
N PRO A 239 -8.60 -0.85 0.91
CA PRO A 239 -7.50 -1.80 1.04
C PRO A 239 -6.84 -1.77 2.44
N PHE A 240 -6.63 -0.58 3.02
CA PHE A 240 -6.04 -0.46 4.35
C PHE A 240 -7.03 -0.82 5.47
N LEU A 241 -8.29 -0.44 5.33
CA LEU A 241 -9.33 -0.89 6.28
C LEU A 241 -9.48 -2.42 6.27
N SER A 242 -9.35 -3.04 5.10
CA SER A 242 -9.31 -4.49 4.94
C SER A 242 -8.05 -5.07 5.60
N GLU A 243 -6.89 -4.43 5.45
CA GLU A 243 -5.62 -4.83 6.09
C GLU A 243 -5.78 -4.86 7.62
N LEU A 244 -6.37 -3.82 8.23
CA LEU A 244 -6.61 -3.76 9.68
C LEU A 244 -7.59 -4.83 10.18
N ARG A 245 -8.53 -5.26 9.33
CA ARG A 245 -9.53 -6.29 9.66
C ARG A 245 -8.89 -7.67 9.78
N VAL A 246 -8.11 -8.05 8.78
CA VAL A 246 -7.46 -9.37 8.74
C VAL A 246 -6.11 -9.38 9.44
N SER A 247 -5.53 -8.20 9.67
CA SER A 247 -4.19 -8.01 10.23
C SER A 247 -3.10 -8.70 9.40
N ASN A 248 -3.09 -8.48 8.08
CA ASN A 248 -2.02 -8.98 7.21
C ASN A 248 -0.72 -8.17 7.41
N VAL A 249 0.23 -8.29 6.48
CA VAL A 249 1.58 -7.72 6.57
C VAL A 249 1.92 -6.75 5.43
N ASN A 250 0.99 -6.42 4.53
CA ASN A 250 1.31 -5.55 3.39
C ASN A 250 1.65 -4.13 3.83
N ALA A 251 1.01 -3.61 4.88
CA ALA A 251 1.39 -2.31 5.43
C ALA A 251 2.81 -2.33 6.00
N LEU A 252 3.22 -3.44 6.63
CA LEU A 252 4.60 -3.65 7.10
C LEU A 252 5.57 -3.65 5.92
N GLN A 253 5.28 -4.44 4.88
CA GLN A 253 6.07 -4.47 3.65
C GLN A 253 6.24 -3.08 3.04
N LEU A 254 5.16 -2.30 2.99
CA LEU A 254 5.19 -0.95 2.46
C LEU A 254 6.08 -0.02 3.31
N GLY A 255 6.01 -0.12 4.64
CA GLY A 255 6.93 0.58 5.54
C GLY A 255 8.39 0.22 5.28
N LEU A 256 8.69 -1.07 5.10
CA LEU A 256 10.05 -1.56 4.79
C LEU A 256 10.54 -1.06 3.42
N LEU A 257 9.67 -1.03 2.40
CA LEU A 257 9.99 -0.48 1.07
C LEU A 257 10.34 1.02 1.14
N VAL A 258 9.67 1.77 2.00
CA VAL A 258 9.94 3.20 2.18
C VAL A 258 11.21 3.44 3.00
N LEU A 259 11.50 2.60 4.00
CA LEU A 259 12.80 2.59 4.67
C LEU A 259 13.93 2.28 3.68
N PHE A 260 13.74 1.33 2.77
CA PHE A 260 14.65 1.06 1.67
C PHE A 260 14.88 2.33 0.83
N LEU A 261 13.84 3.00 0.35
CA LEU A 261 13.99 4.24 -0.42
C LEU A 261 14.69 5.36 0.37
N CYS A 262 14.42 5.50 1.66
CA CYS A 262 15.09 6.46 2.54
C CYS A 262 16.59 6.18 2.68
N LEU A 263 16.98 4.90 2.81
CA LEU A 263 18.39 4.50 2.81
C LEU A 263 19.06 4.79 1.46
N MET A 264 18.33 4.61 0.36
CA MET A 264 18.79 4.88 -1.00
C MET A 264 18.93 6.37 -1.31
N ARG A 265 18.15 7.25 -0.66
CA ARG A 265 18.20 8.71 -0.87
C ARG A 265 19.48 9.35 -0.35
N ALA A 266 20.08 8.79 0.70
CA ALA A 266 21.33 9.31 1.24
C ALA A 266 22.42 9.31 0.16
N ARG A 267 23.33 10.30 0.18
CA ARG A 267 24.52 10.37 -0.69
C ARG A 267 25.12 8.97 -0.89
N ARG A 268 25.69 8.68 -2.07
CA ARG A 268 26.27 7.39 -2.54
C ARG A 268 27.27 6.74 -1.54
N VAL A 269 26.79 6.37 -0.37
CA VAL A 269 27.51 5.81 0.76
C VAL A 269 27.32 4.30 0.65
N PRO A 270 28.38 3.55 0.30
CA PRO A 270 28.27 2.13 0.01
C PRO A 270 27.62 1.32 1.14
N GLN A 271 27.91 1.64 2.40
CA GLN A 271 27.33 0.94 3.55
C GLN A 271 25.81 1.08 3.62
N ARG A 272 25.26 2.25 3.25
CA ARG A 272 23.81 2.47 3.23
C ARG A 272 23.14 1.73 2.09
N GLN A 273 23.78 1.66 0.92
CA GLN A 273 23.29 0.88 -0.22
C GLN A 273 23.32 -0.63 0.08
N LEU A 274 24.37 -1.11 0.75
CA LEU A 274 24.46 -2.48 1.24
C LEU A 274 23.32 -2.77 2.23
N LEU A 275 23.10 -1.90 3.22
CA LEU A 275 22.01 -2.05 4.19
C LEU A 275 20.63 -1.99 3.52
N ALA A 276 20.44 -1.10 2.54
CA ALA A 276 19.21 -1.02 1.76
C ALA A 276 18.97 -2.32 0.99
N GLY A 277 20.01 -2.87 0.35
CA GLY A 277 19.97 -4.18 -0.28
C GLY A 277 19.55 -5.27 0.69
N ALA A 278 20.20 -5.36 1.86
CA ALA A 278 19.87 -6.36 2.87
C ALA A 278 18.42 -6.25 3.34
N LEU A 279 17.94 -5.04 3.57
CA LEU A 279 16.54 -4.77 3.91
C LEU A 279 15.59 -5.24 2.80
N LEU A 280 15.89 -4.95 1.53
CA LEU A 280 15.09 -5.40 0.39
C LEU A 280 15.09 -6.93 0.26
N GLY A 281 16.25 -7.57 0.41
CA GLY A 281 16.39 -9.03 0.41
C GLY A 281 15.54 -9.70 1.49
N MET A 282 15.63 -9.22 2.73
CA MET A 282 14.78 -9.69 3.82
C MET A 282 13.29 -9.41 3.55
N THR A 283 12.95 -8.26 2.98
CA THR A 283 11.55 -7.90 2.65
C THR A 283 10.95 -8.84 1.60
N VAL A 284 11.73 -9.24 0.58
CA VAL A 284 11.31 -10.24 -0.41
C VAL A 284 11.17 -11.62 0.23
N MET A 285 12.09 -12.02 1.09
CA MET A 285 12.01 -13.29 1.81
C MET A 285 10.89 -13.32 2.85
N PHE A 286 10.47 -12.16 3.35
CA PHE A 286 9.36 -12.01 4.28
C PHE A 286 8.02 -12.23 3.58
N LYS A 287 7.87 -11.76 2.34
CA LYS A 287 6.76 -12.16 1.47
C LYS A 287 7.15 -11.89 0.00
N PRO A 288 7.13 -12.93 -0.87
CA PRO A 288 7.78 -12.89 -2.18
C PRO A 288 7.00 -12.13 -3.25
N ASN A 289 5.82 -11.59 -2.93
CA ASN A 289 5.06 -10.70 -3.80
C ASN A 289 5.86 -9.44 -4.21
N LEU A 290 6.90 -9.08 -3.47
CA LEU A 290 7.80 -7.96 -3.79
C LEU A 290 9.04 -8.35 -4.60
N ALA A 291 9.20 -9.61 -5.02
CA ALA A 291 10.36 -10.01 -5.84
C ALA A 291 10.49 -9.17 -7.13
N LEU A 292 9.35 -8.78 -7.74
CA LEU A 292 9.32 -7.96 -8.95
C LEU A 292 9.83 -6.53 -8.73
N VAL A 293 9.73 -6.00 -7.50
CA VAL A 293 10.33 -4.71 -7.14
C VAL A 293 11.85 -4.79 -7.30
N ALA A 294 12.49 -5.83 -6.77
CA ALA A 294 13.94 -6.02 -6.87
C ALA A 294 14.38 -6.20 -8.32
N VAL A 295 13.63 -7.00 -9.12
CA VAL A 295 13.93 -7.24 -10.53
C VAL A 295 13.86 -5.95 -11.35
N LEU A 296 12.79 -5.16 -11.21
CA LEU A 296 12.62 -3.92 -11.97
C LEU A 296 13.64 -2.86 -11.58
N LEU A 297 13.94 -2.70 -10.29
CA LEU A 297 14.98 -1.78 -9.83
C LEU A 297 16.35 -2.17 -10.41
N ALA A 298 16.72 -3.45 -10.33
CA ALA A 298 17.97 -3.94 -10.89
C ALA A 298 18.08 -3.69 -12.41
N ALA A 299 17.00 -3.96 -13.14
CA ALA A 299 16.93 -3.70 -14.58
C ALA A 299 17.02 -2.20 -14.90
N ALA A 300 16.31 -1.35 -14.16
CA ALA A 300 16.38 0.10 -14.29
C ALA A 300 17.76 0.68 -13.93
N TRP A 301 18.53 0.02 -13.07
CA TRP A 301 19.92 0.41 -12.80
C TRP A 301 20.91 -0.10 -13.86
N ALA A 302 20.59 -1.19 -14.58
CA ALA A 302 21.42 -1.72 -15.67
C ALA A 302 21.20 -0.98 -17.02
N ILE A 303 19.93 -0.77 -17.41
CA ILE A 303 19.53 0.43 -18.18
C ILE A 303 20.04 1.64 -17.38
N HIS A 304 20.21 2.87 -17.82
CA HIS A 304 20.87 3.92 -16.98
C HIS A 304 22.33 3.65 -16.47
N ARG A 305 22.91 2.43 -16.54
CA ARG A 305 24.33 2.10 -16.26
C ARG A 305 24.81 2.47 -14.83
N ARG A 306 23.94 2.37 -13.83
CA ARG A 306 24.25 2.59 -12.40
C ARG A 306 24.86 1.35 -11.75
N TRP A 307 25.96 0.85 -12.31
CA TRP A 307 26.59 -0.43 -11.93
C TRP A 307 27.04 -0.49 -10.47
N ALA A 308 27.59 0.60 -9.94
CA ALA A 308 28.02 0.66 -8.54
C ALA A 308 26.84 0.51 -7.56
N LYS A 309 25.70 1.14 -7.89
CA LYS A 309 24.46 1.01 -7.11
C LYS A 309 23.93 -0.42 -7.20
N LEU A 310 23.88 -0.97 -8.42
CA LEU A 310 23.45 -2.34 -8.67
C LEU A 310 24.29 -3.36 -7.90
N SER A 311 25.62 -3.23 -7.90
CA SER A 311 26.51 -4.16 -7.20
C SER A 311 26.38 -4.06 -5.68
N MET A 312 26.37 -2.84 -5.11
CA MET A 312 26.28 -2.66 -3.66
C MET A 312 24.92 -3.10 -3.11
N VAL A 313 23.83 -2.70 -3.75
CA VAL A 313 22.48 -3.13 -3.36
C VAL A 313 22.30 -4.63 -3.62
N GLY A 314 22.83 -5.15 -4.73
CA GLY A 314 22.77 -6.58 -5.05
C GLY A 314 23.52 -7.45 -4.04
N LEU A 315 24.71 -7.03 -3.62
CA LEU A 315 25.47 -7.69 -2.55
C LEU A 315 24.67 -7.67 -1.23
N GLY A 316 24.12 -6.51 -0.88
CA GLY A 316 23.27 -6.35 0.29
C GLY A 316 22.07 -7.28 0.23
N PHE A 317 21.38 -7.33 -0.91
CA PHE A 317 20.23 -8.20 -1.15
C PHE A 317 20.58 -9.66 -0.90
N GLY A 318 21.71 -10.14 -1.42
CA GLY A 318 22.23 -11.48 -1.13
C GLY A 318 22.40 -11.74 0.38
N VAL A 319 23.03 -10.79 1.10
CA VAL A 319 23.17 -10.89 2.58
C VAL A 319 21.82 -10.97 3.27
N GLY A 320 20.86 -10.12 2.89
CA GLY A 320 19.51 -10.14 3.47
C GLY A 320 18.77 -11.45 3.24
N VAL A 321 18.89 -12.04 2.04
CA VAL A 321 18.33 -13.35 1.72
C VAL A 321 18.97 -14.44 2.59
N LEU A 322 20.29 -14.46 2.71
CA LEU A 322 21.01 -15.45 3.52
C LEU A 322 20.65 -15.35 5.01
N VAL A 323 20.51 -14.13 5.55
CA VAL A 323 20.04 -13.92 6.93
C VAL A 323 18.64 -14.47 7.11
N ALA A 324 17.71 -14.17 6.20
CA ALA A 324 16.33 -14.65 6.28
C ALA A 324 16.23 -16.18 6.19
N LEU A 325 16.98 -16.79 5.26
CA LEU A 325 17.08 -18.25 5.10
C LEU A 325 17.67 -18.89 6.36
N GLY A 326 18.81 -18.39 6.84
CA GLY A 326 19.52 -18.94 8.00
C GLY A 326 18.70 -18.82 9.28
N TRP A 327 18.13 -17.65 9.55
CA TRP A 327 17.30 -17.40 10.73
C TRP A 327 16.08 -18.31 10.79
N SER A 328 15.32 -18.38 9.69
CA SER A 328 14.13 -19.23 9.64
C SER A 328 14.47 -20.71 9.66
N SER A 329 15.51 -21.16 8.96
CA SER A 329 15.94 -22.57 9.01
C SER A 329 16.35 -22.97 10.42
N ALA A 330 17.04 -22.10 11.16
CA ALA A 330 17.38 -22.35 12.56
C ALA A 330 16.13 -22.39 13.45
N PHE A 331 15.18 -21.47 13.26
CA PHE A 331 13.93 -21.44 14.02
C PHE A 331 13.08 -22.71 13.82
N PHE A 332 13.01 -23.22 12.58
CA PHE A 332 12.29 -24.46 12.26
C PHE A 332 13.12 -25.74 12.50
N GLY A 333 14.40 -25.62 12.87
CA GLY A 333 15.32 -26.75 13.03
C GLY A 333 15.76 -27.43 11.73
N SER A 334 15.37 -26.93 10.56
CA SER A 334 15.72 -27.50 9.26
C SER A 334 15.59 -26.48 8.13
N ALA A 335 16.50 -26.54 7.15
CA ALA A 335 16.39 -25.76 5.91
C ALA A 335 15.33 -26.32 4.93
N HIS A 336 14.89 -27.58 5.13
CA HIS A 336 13.88 -28.23 4.29
C HIS A 336 12.53 -27.50 4.34
N VAL A 337 12.25 -26.74 5.39
CA VAL A 337 11.04 -25.92 5.54
C VAL A 337 10.79 -24.98 4.36
N TRP A 338 11.85 -24.54 3.66
CA TRP A 338 11.73 -23.73 2.45
C TRP A 338 11.28 -24.53 1.23
N LEU A 339 11.71 -25.79 1.12
CA LEU A 339 11.23 -26.72 0.10
C LEU A 339 9.78 -27.09 0.36
N ASP A 340 9.40 -27.33 1.62
CA ASP A 340 8.03 -27.64 2.02
C ASP A 340 7.10 -26.46 1.74
N TRP A 341 7.52 -25.24 2.08
CA TRP A 341 6.80 -24.02 1.73
C TRP A 341 6.57 -23.90 0.22
N PHE A 342 7.62 -24.14 -0.57
CA PHE A 342 7.53 -24.04 -2.02
C PHE A 342 6.60 -25.10 -2.63
N ALA A 343 6.65 -26.32 -2.10
CA ALA A 343 5.71 -27.38 -2.46
C ALA A 343 4.27 -26.98 -2.12
N ALA A 344 4.03 -26.47 -0.92
CA ALA A 344 2.71 -26.04 -0.44
C ALA A 344 2.10 -24.91 -1.28
N VAL A 345 2.90 -23.89 -1.65
CA VAL A 345 2.43 -22.80 -2.51
C VAL A 345 2.06 -23.33 -3.91
N ARG A 346 2.82 -24.29 -4.45
CA ARG A 346 2.51 -24.91 -5.75
C ARG A 346 1.27 -25.80 -5.72
N SER A 347 1.00 -26.45 -4.59
CA SER A 347 -0.17 -27.31 -4.39
C SER A 347 -1.38 -26.59 -3.79
N MET A 348 -1.39 -25.25 -3.79
CA MET A 348 -2.47 -24.46 -3.23
C MET A 348 -3.82 -24.80 -3.89
N PRO A 349 -4.85 -25.22 -3.12
CA PRO A 349 -6.12 -25.65 -3.69
C PRO A 349 -6.85 -24.51 -4.44
N ALA A 350 -7.43 -24.82 -5.60
CA ALA A 350 -8.20 -23.85 -6.38
C ALA A 350 -9.41 -23.28 -5.59
N ALA A 351 -9.96 -24.07 -4.66
CA ALA A 351 -11.12 -23.71 -3.84
C ALA A 351 -10.88 -22.48 -2.93
N ILE A 352 -9.64 -22.23 -2.50
CA ILE A 352 -9.30 -21.10 -1.61
C ILE A 352 -8.79 -19.86 -2.36
N ILE A 353 -8.71 -19.92 -3.69
CA ILE A 353 -8.24 -18.82 -4.54
C ILE A 353 -9.26 -18.40 -5.62
N GLY A 354 -10.52 -18.79 -5.45
CA GLY A 354 -11.60 -18.40 -6.36
C GLY A 354 -12.10 -16.96 -6.13
N ILE A 355 -12.69 -16.34 -7.16
CA ILE A 355 -13.33 -15.02 -7.01
C ILE A 355 -14.47 -15.07 -5.98
N GLY A 356 -15.24 -16.17 -5.97
CA GLY A 356 -16.36 -16.36 -5.03
C GLY A 356 -15.97 -16.44 -3.55
N VAL A 357 -14.69 -16.67 -3.24
CA VAL A 357 -14.16 -16.58 -1.86
C VAL A 357 -13.48 -15.24 -1.57
N GLY A 358 -13.68 -14.25 -2.45
CA GLY A 358 -13.17 -12.89 -2.30
C GLY A 358 -11.80 -12.66 -2.92
N ASN A 359 -11.37 -13.43 -3.92
CA ASN A 359 -10.15 -13.14 -4.68
C ASN A 359 -10.40 -12.00 -5.70
N TYR A 360 -9.57 -10.97 -5.67
CA TYR A 360 -9.62 -9.76 -6.50
C TYR A 360 -8.59 -9.78 -7.65
N ALA A 361 -7.92 -10.91 -7.89
CA ALA A 361 -6.93 -11.06 -8.96
C ALA A 361 -7.53 -10.75 -10.35
N PRO A 362 -7.03 -9.74 -11.08
CA PRO A 362 -7.56 -9.39 -12.40
C PRO A 362 -7.47 -10.53 -13.43
N VAL A 363 -6.40 -11.33 -13.37
CA VAL A 363 -6.22 -12.51 -14.23
C VAL A 363 -7.31 -13.58 -14.05
N LYS A 364 -8.00 -13.62 -12.92
CA LYS A 364 -9.11 -14.55 -12.68
C LYS A 364 -10.43 -14.09 -13.29
N LEU A 365 -10.52 -12.82 -13.72
CA LEU A 365 -11.74 -12.25 -14.31
C LEU A 365 -11.96 -12.67 -15.77
N ILE A 366 -10.94 -13.24 -16.41
CA ILE A 366 -11.01 -13.69 -17.81
C ILE A 366 -11.46 -15.17 -17.82
N PRO A 367 -12.71 -15.48 -18.22
CA PRO A 367 -13.21 -16.85 -18.22
C PRO A 367 -12.36 -17.73 -19.14
N GLY A 368 -12.02 -18.94 -18.66
CA GLY A 368 -11.20 -19.90 -19.41
C GLY A 368 -9.68 -19.68 -19.34
N TRP A 369 -9.20 -18.57 -18.78
CA TRP A 369 -7.78 -18.21 -18.72
C TRP A 369 -7.28 -18.13 -17.27
N ASN A 370 -7.75 -19.00 -16.39
CA ASN A 370 -7.47 -18.96 -14.96
C ASN A 370 -6.23 -19.77 -14.52
N GLY A 371 -5.48 -20.32 -15.48
CA GLY A 371 -4.30 -21.16 -15.24
C GLY A 371 -3.03 -20.38 -14.92
N VAL A 372 -2.09 -21.04 -14.24
CA VAL A 372 -0.78 -20.47 -13.87
C VAL A 372 0.00 -19.96 -15.09
N GLY A 373 -0.11 -20.65 -16.23
CA GLY A 373 0.53 -20.23 -17.48
C GLY A 373 0.08 -18.86 -17.97
N PHE A 374 -1.21 -18.52 -17.82
CA PHE A 374 -1.71 -17.19 -18.20
C PHE A 374 -1.17 -16.10 -17.26
N SER A 375 -1.18 -16.33 -15.95
CA SER A 375 -0.57 -15.42 -14.97
C SER A 375 0.90 -15.13 -15.30
N ILE A 376 1.68 -16.15 -15.68
CA ILE A 376 3.08 -16.00 -16.10
C ILE A 376 3.18 -15.20 -17.40
N ALA A 377 2.33 -15.47 -18.40
CA ALA A 377 2.34 -14.74 -19.66
C ALA A 377 2.03 -13.24 -19.45
N VAL A 378 1.02 -12.91 -18.63
CA VAL A 378 0.69 -11.53 -18.25
C VAL A 378 1.85 -10.89 -17.50
N LEU A 379 2.47 -11.61 -16.56
CA LEU A 379 3.65 -11.14 -15.84
C LEU A 379 4.78 -10.74 -16.80
N VAL A 380 5.18 -11.65 -17.70
CA VAL A 380 6.26 -11.43 -18.67
C VAL A 380 5.94 -10.26 -19.59
N LEU A 381 4.70 -10.17 -20.08
CA LEU A 381 4.24 -9.06 -20.92
C LEU A 381 4.37 -7.72 -20.19
N LEU A 382 3.85 -7.61 -18.96
CA LEU A 382 3.87 -6.36 -18.20
C LEU A 382 5.32 -5.94 -17.88
N VAL A 383 6.17 -6.87 -17.45
CA VAL A 383 7.60 -6.56 -17.23
C VAL A 383 8.26 -6.09 -18.53
N GLY A 384 8.03 -6.80 -19.64
CA GLY A 384 8.57 -6.45 -20.95
C GLY A 384 8.15 -5.04 -21.41
N VAL A 385 6.89 -4.65 -21.18
CA VAL A 385 6.40 -3.30 -21.50
C VAL A 385 7.11 -2.23 -20.68
N VAL A 386 7.23 -2.39 -19.35
CA VAL A 386 7.95 -1.42 -18.50
C VAL A 386 9.40 -1.25 -18.96
N LEU A 387 10.11 -2.35 -19.20
CA LEU A 387 11.50 -2.31 -19.63
C LEU A 387 11.66 -1.75 -21.04
N GLY A 388 10.73 -2.05 -21.95
CA GLY A 388 10.69 -1.46 -23.29
C GLY A 388 10.55 0.06 -23.26
N PHE A 389 9.63 0.58 -22.44
CA PHE A 389 9.45 2.02 -22.23
C PHE A 389 10.68 2.67 -21.59
N ALA A 390 11.32 2.03 -20.61
CA ALA A 390 12.54 2.52 -19.99
C ALA A 390 13.72 2.60 -21.00
N CYS A 391 13.91 1.56 -21.80
CA CYS A 391 14.93 1.53 -22.86
C CYS A 391 14.65 2.59 -23.94
N TRP A 392 13.39 2.75 -24.34
CA TRP A 392 12.99 3.76 -25.33
C TRP A 392 13.21 5.18 -24.80
N SER A 393 12.74 5.50 -23.60
CA SER A 393 12.94 6.79 -22.94
C SER A 393 14.42 7.17 -22.87
N ARG A 394 15.28 6.22 -22.48
CA ARG A 394 16.73 6.41 -22.47
C ARG A 394 17.30 6.72 -23.85
N ARG A 395 16.89 5.95 -24.87
CA ARG A 395 17.37 6.12 -26.25
C ARG A 395 17.00 7.50 -26.80
N ASP A 396 15.77 7.95 -26.58
CA ASP A 396 15.28 9.25 -27.04
C ASP A 396 16.04 10.40 -26.39
N ALA A 397 16.36 10.30 -25.11
CA ALA A 397 17.16 11.30 -24.41
C ALA A 397 18.60 11.36 -24.94
N CYS A 398 19.23 10.22 -25.24
CA CYS A 398 20.53 10.20 -25.90
C CYS A 398 20.48 10.78 -27.32
N ALA A 399 19.43 10.48 -28.09
CA ALA A 399 19.28 10.94 -29.47
C ALA A 399 19.01 12.45 -29.57
N SER A 400 18.26 12.99 -28.61
CA SER A 400 17.91 14.42 -28.58
C SER A 400 19.11 15.33 -28.26
N GLY A 401 20.30 14.75 -28.02
CA GLY A 401 21.48 15.51 -27.59
C GLY A 401 21.22 16.33 -26.33
N ALA A 402 20.20 15.96 -25.54
CA ALA A 402 19.90 16.58 -24.27
C ALA A 402 21.14 16.33 -23.41
N ALA A 403 22.03 17.33 -23.36
CA ALA A 403 23.28 17.29 -22.61
C ALA A 403 22.97 16.66 -21.27
N THR A 404 23.74 15.62 -20.89
CA THR A 404 23.64 14.85 -19.63
C THR A 404 22.85 15.66 -18.64
N PRO A 405 21.55 15.35 -18.43
CA PRO A 405 20.62 16.32 -17.88
C PRO A 405 21.26 16.91 -16.65
N MET A 406 21.49 18.23 -16.65
CA MET A 406 22.09 18.98 -15.53
C MET A 406 21.32 18.79 -14.20
N GLY A 407 20.28 17.96 -14.19
CA GLY A 407 19.58 17.43 -13.03
C GLY A 407 19.72 15.90 -12.83
N GLU A 408 20.92 15.32 -12.90
CA GLU A 408 21.27 14.13 -12.08
C GLU A 408 21.26 14.49 -10.57
N GLY A 409 20.21 15.18 -10.13
CA GLY A 409 19.98 15.50 -8.75
C GLY A 409 19.47 14.25 -8.02
N PRO A 410 19.75 14.12 -6.72
CA PRO A 410 19.22 13.04 -5.88
C PRO A 410 17.68 12.93 -5.95
N ASP A 411 17.00 14.02 -6.29
CA ASP A 411 15.55 14.07 -6.45
C ASP A 411 15.06 13.26 -7.67
N ARG A 412 15.77 13.28 -8.80
CA ARG A 412 15.41 12.51 -10.00
C ARG A 412 15.55 11.02 -9.75
N GLU A 413 16.69 10.59 -9.19
CA GLU A 413 16.93 9.19 -8.85
C GLU A 413 15.88 8.66 -7.87
N SER A 414 15.49 9.46 -6.87
CA SER A 414 14.47 9.07 -5.88
C SER A 414 13.09 8.86 -6.51
N VAL A 415 12.68 9.74 -7.43
CA VAL A 415 11.43 9.59 -8.19
C VAL A 415 11.46 8.33 -9.03
N GLU A 416 12.56 8.11 -9.76
CA GLU A 416 12.72 6.97 -10.65
C GLU A 416 12.69 5.65 -9.87
N ASP A 417 13.45 5.53 -8.76
CA ASP A 417 13.43 4.35 -7.90
C ASP A 417 12.01 4.11 -7.33
N THR A 418 11.32 5.18 -6.92
CA THR A 418 9.92 5.09 -6.42
C THR A 418 8.98 4.58 -7.52
N LEU A 419 9.17 5.02 -8.76
CA LEU A 419 8.36 4.65 -9.92
C LEU A 419 8.55 3.18 -10.30
N PHE A 420 9.79 2.68 -10.40
CA PHE A 420 10.04 1.26 -10.68
C PHE A 420 9.64 0.34 -9.53
N LEU A 421 9.82 0.78 -8.28
CA LEU A 421 9.32 0.07 -7.11
C LEU A 421 7.79 -0.04 -7.15
N GLY A 422 7.10 1.08 -7.36
CA GLY A 422 5.67 1.09 -7.47
C GLY A 422 5.15 0.27 -8.65
N ALA A 423 5.81 0.33 -9.81
CA ALA A 423 5.49 -0.52 -10.96
C ALA A 423 5.63 -2.01 -10.62
N GLY A 424 6.66 -2.42 -9.88
CA GLY A 424 6.85 -3.81 -9.44
C GLY A 424 5.68 -4.30 -8.57
N CYS A 425 5.20 -3.45 -7.66
CA CYS A 425 4.00 -3.71 -6.87
C CYS A 425 2.75 -3.86 -7.76
N LEU A 426 2.54 -2.96 -8.72
CA LEU A 426 1.37 -3.01 -9.61
C LEU A 426 1.38 -4.25 -10.52
N ILE A 427 2.54 -4.64 -11.06
CA ILE A 427 2.65 -5.84 -11.90
C ILE A 427 2.22 -7.08 -11.09
N TYR A 428 2.69 -7.22 -9.85
CA TYR A 428 2.23 -8.31 -8.98
C TYR A 428 0.70 -8.32 -8.84
N LEU A 429 0.09 -7.16 -8.54
CA LEU A 429 -1.36 -7.05 -8.39
C LEU A 429 -2.14 -7.37 -9.68
N LEU A 430 -1.54 -7.14 -10.85
CA LEU A 430 -2.17 -7.43 -12.13
C LEU A 430 -2.00 -8.89 -12.57
N SER A 431 -0.85 -9.51 -12.28
CA SER A 431 -0.50 -10.82 -12.83
C SER A 431 -0.70 -11.99 -11.88
N ALA A 432 -0.67 -11.76 -10.55
CA ALA A 432 -0.74 -12.84 -9.58
C ALA A 432 -2.11 -13.56 -9.61
N PRO A 433 -2.14 -14.90 -9.50
CA PRO A 433 -3.39 -15.65 -9.48
C PRO A 433 -4.21 -15.44 -8.19
N LEU A 434 -3.61 -14.83 -7.16
CA LEU A 434 -4.20 -14.55 -5.87
C LEU A 434 -3.91 -13.13 -5.41
N VAL A 435 -4.94 -12.31 -5.32
CA VAL A 435 -4.85 -10.93 -4.83
C VAL A 435 -6.04 -10.65 -3.93
N TRP A 436 -5.82 -10.51 -2.64
CA TRP A 436 -6.88 -10.10 -1.71
C TRP A 436 -7.07 -8.58 -1.71
N GLN A 437 -8.23 -8.09 -1.27
CA GLN A 437 -8.52 -6.64 -1.21
C GLN A 437 -7.44 -5.84 -0.46
N HIS A 438 -6.87 -6.39 0.61
CA HIS A 438 -5.85 -5.72 1.40
C HIS A 438 -4.46 -5.66 0.71
N TYR A 439 -4.25 -6.42 -0.38
CA TYR A 439 -2.99 -6.36 -1.14
C TYR A 439 -2.86 -5.06 -1.93
N PHE A 440 -3.97 -4.42 -2.26
CA PHE A 440 -3.99 -3.13 -2.98
C PHE A 440 -3.40 -1.98 -2.15
N VAL A 441 -3.07 -2.18 -0.86
CA VAL A 441 -2.19 -1.26 -0.11
C VAL A 441 -0.86 -1.02 -0.84
N LEU A 442 -0.37 -1.99 -1.62
CA LEU A 442 0.85 -1.86 -2.41
C LEU A 442 0.75 -0.87 -3.58
N THR A 443 -0.44 -0.31 -3.86
CA THR A 443 -0.63 0.77 -4.84
C THR A 443 -0.19 2.15 -4.33
N VAL A 444 -0.04 2.31 -3.01
CA VAL A 444 0.25 3.60 -2.36
C VAL A 444 1.46 4.34 -2.95
N PRO A 445 2.61 3.71 -3.27
CA PRO A 445 3.75 4.42 -3.84
C PRO A 445 3.39 5.15 -5.14
N ILE A 446 2.70 4.47 -6.07
CA ILE A 446 2.27 5.09 -7.33
C ILE A 446 1.14 6.08 -7.11
N LEU A 447 0.17 5.80 -6.24
CA LEU A 447 -0.89 6.75 -5.90
C LEU A 447 -0.31 8.09 -5.43
N VAL A 448 0.63 8.06 -4.47
CA VAL A 448 1.27 9.29 -3.99
C VAL A 448 2.10 9.94 -5.11
N LEU A 449 2.83 9.15 -5.91
CA LEU A 449 3.63 9.64 -7.03
C LEU A 449 2.79 10.38 -8.09
N VAL A 450 1.60 9.87 -8.45
CA VAL A 450 0.76 10.49 -9.49
C VAL A 450 0.05 11.76 -9.00
N PHE A 451 -0.11 11.94 -7.69
CA PHE A 451 -0.62 13.17 -7.08
C PHE A 451 0.48 14.21 -6.79
N ARG A 452 1.71 13.96 -7.23
CA ARG A 452 2.82 14.89 -7.01
C ARG A 452 2.53 16.26 -7.63
N PRO A 453 2.72 17.37 -6.88
CA PRO A 453 2.61 18.71 -7.44
C PRO A 453 3.65 18.90 -8.53
N THR A 454 3.22 19.44 -9.68
CA THR A 454 4.10 19.78 -10.79
C THR A 454 4.16 21.29 -10.93
N GLY A 455 5.35 21.87 -10.91
CA GLY A 455 5.57 23.32 -10.91
C GLY A 455 5.34 24.03 -12.25
N SER A 456 4.79 23.34 -13.26
CA SER A 456 4.66 23.91 -14.60
C SER A 456 3.67 25.09 -14.61
N SER A 457 4.17 26.28 -14.91
CA SER A 457 3.38 27.49 -15.13
C SER A 457 2.62 27.49 -16.46
N ASN A 458 2.97 26.59 -17.38
CA ASN A 458 2.31 26.48 -18.68
C ASN A 458 0.91 25.85 -18.54
N PRO A 459 -0.08 26.33 -19.33
CA PRO A 459 -1.40 25.72 -19.36
C PRO A 459 -1.28 24.26 -19.78
N ALA A 460 -1.74 23.36 -18.92
CA ALA A 460 -1.66 21.92 -19.16
C ALA A 460 -2.45 21.56 -20.42
N GLY A 461 -1.82 20.81 -21.33
CA GLY A 461 -2.53 20.20 -22.44
C GLY A 461 -3.57 19.18 -21.94
N VAL A 462 -4.53 18.80 -22.80
CA VAL A 462 -5.59 17.84 -22.44
C VAL A 462 -5.02 16.51 -21.93
N SER A 463 -3.95 16.00 -22.55
CA SER A 463 -3.27 14.78 -22.13
C SER A 463 -2.67 14.88 -20.73
N GLU A 464 -2.10 16.04 -20.40
CA GLU A 464 -1.52 16.32 -19.08
C GLU A 464 -2.61 16.48 -18.02
N LEU A 465 -3.73 17.13 -18.35
CA LEU A 465 -4.89 17.21 -17.48
C LEU A 465 -5.46 15.82 -17.15
N LEU A 466 -5.59 14.97 -18.17
CA LEU A 466 -6.05 13.58 -18.02
C LEU A 466 -5.10 12.79 -17.13
N ALA A 467 -3.81 12.78 -17.46
CA ALA A 467 -2.80 11.98 -16.76
C ALA A 467 -2.54 12.45 -15.33
N ARG A 468 -2.55 13.77 -15.07
CA ARG A 468 -2.19 14.32 -13.75
C ARG A 468 -3.37 14.54 -12.81
N ARG A 469 -4.61 14.58 -13.32
CA ARG A 469 -5.79 14.88 -12.48
C ARG A 469 -6.88 13.83 -12.60
N ILE A 470 -7.38 13.60 -13.80
CA ILE A 470 -8.58 12.78 -13.99
C ILE A 470 -8.29 11.31 -13.69
N LEU A 471 -7.30 10.71 -14.34
CA LEU A 471 -6.99 9.28 -14.19
C LEU A 471 -6.55 8.91 -12.75
N PRO A 472 -5.68 9.68 -12.05
CA PRO A 472 -5.36 9.43 -10.65
C PRO A 472 -6.57 9.45 -9.73
N VAL A 473 -7.45 10.45 -9.89
CA VAL A 473 -8.69 10.56 -9.09
C VAL A 473 -9.62 9.41 -9.39
N THR A 474 -9.79 9.03 -10.66
CA THR A 474 -10.59 7.87 -11.05
C THR A 474 -10.04 6.58 -10.44
N ALA A 475 -8.74 6.34 -10.51
CA ALA A 475 -8.11 5.17 -9.89
C ALA A 475 -8.34 5.15 -8.37
N LEU A 476 -8.17 6.29 -7.69
CA LEU A 476 -8.44 6.40 -6.26
C LEU A 476 -9.90 6.10 -5.92
N LEU A 477 -10.86 6.64 -6.69
CA LEU A 477 -12.29 6.38 -6.47
C LEU A 477 -12.64 4.90 -6.69
N LEU A 478 -12.05 4.25 -7.69
CA LEU A 478 -12.27 2.83 -7.98
C LEU A 478 -11.70 1.91 -6.88
N LEU A 479 -10.52 2.22 -6.33
CA LEU A 479 -9.97 1.52 -5.16
C LEU A 479 -10.83 1.71 -3.89
N ASN A 480 -11.65 2.75 -3.89
CA ASN A 480 -12.59 3.11 -2.83
C ASN A 480 -14.06 2.84 -3.21
N ALA A 481 -14.30 1.95 -4.17
CA ALA A 481 -15.64 1.74 -4.67
C ALA A 481 -16.60 1.22 -3.61
N LYS A 482 -16.16 0.45 -2.60
CA LYS A 482 -17.05 -0.13 -1.56
C LYS A 482 -17.85 0.91 -0.76
N PRO A 483 -17.22 1.91 -0.12
CA PRO A 483 -17.97 2.98 0.54
C PRO A 483 -18.94 3.72 -0.39
N LEU A 484 -18.53 3.97 -1.63
CA LEU A 484 -19.36 4.64 -2.63
C LEU A 484 -20.55 3.77 -3.07
N TRP A 485 -20.35 2.46 -3.16
CA TRP A 485 -21.35 1.49 -3.61
C TRP A 485 -22.28 1.02 -2.51
N ALA A 486 -21.93 1.19 -1.24
CA ALA A 486 -22.90 1.01 -0.15
C ALA A 486 -24.14 1.93 -0.31
N ALA A 487 -24.02 2.99 -1.11
CA ALA A 487 -25.13 3.86 -1.48
C ALA A 487 -25.93 3.40 -2.73
N LEU A 488 -25.47 2.37 -3.46
CA LEU A 488 -26.04 1.91 -4.73
C LEU A 488 -26.46 0.42 -4.67
N PRO A 489 -27.65 0.03 -5.15
CA PRO A 489 -28.18 -1.34 -5.03
C PRO A 489 -27.61 -2.35 -6.08
N LEU A 490 -26.32 -2.27 -6.42
CA LEU A 490 -25.68 -3.14 -7.41
C LEU A 490 -24.73 -4.12 -6.71
N SER A 491 -25.18 -5.35 -6.43
CA SER A 491 -24.37 -6.39 -5.78
C SER A 491 -24.08 -7.54 -6.74
N HIS A 492 -23.09 -7.38 -7.63
CA HIS A 492 -22.51 -8.51 -8.36
C HIS A 492 -21.12 -8.82 -7.77
N GLU A 493 -20.84 -10.09 -7.48
CA GLU A 493 -19.61 -10.53 -6.81
C GLU A 493 -18.32 -10.10 -7.56
N SER A 494 -18.40 -9.97 -8.88
CA SER A 494 -17.28 -9.56 -9.73
C SER A 494 -17.03 -8.05 -9.79
N PHE A 495 -17.95 -7.21 -9.30
CA PHE A 495 -17.86 -5.76 -9.47
C PHE A 495 -16.58 -5.18 -8.84
N PHE A 496 -16.30 -5.50 -7.57
CA PHE A 496 -15.14 -4.94 -6.89
C PHE A 496 -13.79 -5.47 -7.42
N PRO A 497 -13.64 -6.77 -7.75
CA PRO A 497 -12.47 -7.25 -8.49
C PRO A 497 -12.24 -6.47 -9.80
N VAL A 498 -13.28 -6.23 -10.60
CA VAL A 498 -13.17 -5.45 -11.86
C VAL A 498 -12.76 -4.02 -11.58
N ALA A 499 -13.41 -3.34 -10.62
CA ALA A 499 -13.11 -1.95 -10.27
C ALA A 499 -11.66 -1.78 -9.80
N ASN A 500 -11.19 -2.63 -8.88
CA ASN A 500 -9.80 -2.60 -8.42
C ASN A 500 -8.82 -2.96 -9.55
N GLY A 501 -9.14 -3.93 -10.40
CA GLY A 501 -8.33 -4.29 -11.57
C GLY A 501 -8.16 -3.12 -12.55
N ILE A 502 -9.25 -2.41 -12.86
CA ILE A 502 -9.21 -1.20 -13.69
C ILE A 502 -8.36 -0.12 -13.01
N ALA A 503 -8.53 0.10 -11.70
CA ALA A 503 -7.75 1.09 -10.98
C ALA A 503 -6.24 0.83 -11.06
N VAL A 504 -5.81 -0.43 -10.87
CA VAL A 504 -4.40 -0.81 -10.98
C VAL A 504 -3.89 -0.69 -12.42
N LEU A 505 -4.71 -1.03 -13.43
CA LEU A 505 -4.36 -0.81 -14.83
C LEU A 505 -4.16 0.68 -15.15
N LEU A 506 -5.02 1.56 -14.64
CA LEU A 506 -4.87 3.01 -14.80
C LEU A 506 -3.57 3.50 -14.16
N LEU A 507 -3.27 3.08 -12.92
CA LEU A 507 -2.02 3.43 -12.25
C LEU A 507 -0.80 2.88 -13.00
N TYR A 508 -0.89 1.68 -13.55
CA TYR A 508 0.18 1.09 -14.35
C TYR A 508 0.43 1.87 -15.64
N GLY A 509 -0.64 2.25 -16.37
CA GLY A 509 -0.54 3.12 -17.54
C GLY A 509 0.05 4.49 -17.22
N LEU A 510 -0.34 5.09 -16.09
CA LEU A 510 0.27 6.33 -15.59
C LEU A 510 1.75 6.17 -15.27
N SER A 511 2.16 5.04 -14.70
CA SER A 511 3.58 4.74 -14.47
C SER A 511 4.36 4.71 -15.79
N LEU A 512 3.85 4.04 -16.82
CA LEU A 512 4.49 4.02 -18.15
C LEU A 512 4.60 5.42 -18.76
N TRP A 513 3.52 6.21 -18.64
CA TRP A 513 3.53 7.61 -19.07
C TRP A 513 4.61 8.42 -18.35
N GLN A 514 4.75 8.25 -17.03
CA GLN A 514 5.78 8.93 -16.25
C GLN A 514 7.19 8.47 -16.62
N ILE A 515 7.41 7.16 -16.83
CA ILE A 515 8.72 6.60 -17.26
C ILE A 515 9.14 7.28 -18.57
N HIS A 516 8.25 7.33 -19.57
CA HIS A 516 8.55 7.95 -20.87
C HIS A 516 8.89 9.45 -20.75
N HIS A 517 8.24 10.17 -19.82
CA HIS A 517 8.46 11.60 -19.66
C HIS A 517 9.67 11.93 -18.78
N LEU A 518 10.16 10.97 -18.00
CA LEU A 518 11.25 11.16 -17.02
C LEU A 518 12.53 11.63 -17.71
N ASP A 519 12.92 11.03 -18.85
CA ASP A 519 14.13 11.41 -19.61
C ASP A 519 13.93 12.57 -20.58
N SER A 520 12.68 12.93 -20.92
CA SER A 520 12.40 14.02 -21.87
C SER A 520 12.71 15.44 -21.35
N GLY A 521 13.20 15.60 -20.12
CA GLY A 521 13.47 16.90 -19.50
C GLY A 521 12.22 17.75 -19.20
N ARG A 522 11.03 17.28 -19.59
CA ARG A 522 9.73 17.96 -19.34
C ARG A 522 9.25 17.87 -17.89
N TRP A 523 10.02 17.21 -17.03
CA TRP A 523 9.77 17.19 -15.60
C TRP A 523 10.45 18.39 -14.96
N ASP A 524 9.72 19.50 -14.88
CA ASP A 524 10.10 20.60 -14.00
C ASP A 524 9.83 20.17 -12.55
N PHE A 525 10.90 20.02 -11.78
CA PHE A 525 10.84 19.73 -10.34
C PHE A 525 10.37 20.93 -9.52
N GLY A 526 9.95 22.01 -10.19
CA GLY A 526 9.61 23.30 -9.62
C GLY A 526 10.84 23.96 -9.01
N PRO A 527 10.87 25.30 -8.89
CA PRO A 527 11.73 25.94 -7.91
C PRO A 527 11.23 25.44 -6.55
N GLY A 528 11.88 24.38 -6.05
CA GLY A 528 11.44 23.73 -4.84
C GLY A 528 11.26 24.80 -3.78
N ALA A 529 10.06 24.84 -3.18
CA ALA A 529 9.88 25.56 -1.93
C ALA A 529 11.09 25.18 -1.06
N ARG A 530 11.95 26.18 -0.79
CA ARG A 530 13.07 25.98 0.11
C ARG A 530 12.43 25.45 1.39
N LEU A 531 13.00 24.39 1.94
CA LEU A 531 12.52 23.71 3.16
C LEU A 531 12.71 24.58 4.42
N ASP A 532 12.60 25.89 4.27
CA ASP A 532 12.67 26.88 5.34
C ASP A 532 11.26 27.16 5.95
N ASP A 533 10.21 26.50 5.44
CA ASP A 533 8.83 26.44 5.97
C ASP A 533 8.43 24.99 6.33
#